data_AF-A0A955VZ76-F1
#
_entry.id   AF-A0A955VZ76-F1
#
_cell.length_a   1.000
_cell.length_b   1.000
_cell.length_c   1.000
_cell.angle_alpha   90.00
_cell.angle_beta   90.00
_cell.angle_gamma   90.00
#
_symmetry.space_group_name_H-M   'P 1'
#
loop_
_entity.id
_entity.type
_entity.pdbx_description
1 polymer ?
#
loop_
_entity_poly.entity_id
_entity_poly.type
_entity_poly.pdbx_seq_one_letter_code
_entity_poly.pdbx_strand_id
1 'polypeptide(L)'
;MRPLASNRASTSPHARRARRPSARRHVVAVCAALALLAGGCTEQVGGAGGGTPPQAFVSLYQSSTFQMCRDCHAPNAPGATAGTEATQDWSTATSAFESLKGAASGLIGNFEGCNGVPLVGATADTSLLVAVLDENVRAQFSVPGHPACTADAITDETLRVGTIDPDTLQSLKDFINGGGFNMPLQ
;
A
#
# COMPACT_ATOMS: atom_id res chain seq x y z
N MET A 1 54.33 -5.80 -25.44
CA MET A 1 54.47 -7.01 -26.28
C MET A 1 53.65 -8.14 -25.65
N ARG A 2 52.85 -8.83 -26.47
CA ARG A 2 51.98 -10.01 -26.17
C ARG A 2 52.80 -11.22 -25.63
N PRO A 3 52.22 -12.26 -24.95
CA PRO A 3 51.04 -13.07 -25.36
C PRO A 3 50.00 -13.35 -24.24
N LEU A 4 48.70 -13.55 -24.47
CA LEU A 4 47.93 -14.60 -25.21
C LEU A 4 48.05 -16.02 -24.62
N ALA A 5 46.98 -16.49 -23.97
CA ALA A 5 46.48 -17.88 -23.85
C ALA A 5 45.61 -17.98 -22.57
N SER A 6 44.54 -18.78 -22.44
CA SER A 6 43.86 -19.70 -23.34
C SER A 6 42.53 -20.09 -22.69
N ASN A 7 41.53 -20.28 -23.53
CA ASN A 7 40.20 -20.87 -23.28
C ASN A 7 40.20 -22.08 -22.33
N ARG A 8 39.12 -22.20 -21.53
CA ARG A 8 38.36 -23.45 -21.38
C ARG A 8 36.91 -23.18 -21.02
N ALA A 9 36.05 -23.34 -22.02
CA ALA A 9 34.62 -23.59 -21.85
C ALA A 9 34.43 -24.98 -21.22
N SER A 10 33.52 -25.09 -20.25
CA SER A 10 33.00 -26.36 -19.77
C SER A 10 31.48 -26.34 -19.90
N THR A 11 31.00 -26.85 -21.02
CA THR A 11 29.61 -27.22 -21.24
C THR A 11 29.34 -28.54 -20.54
N SER A 12 28.39 -28.58 -19.61
CA SER A 12 27.84 -29.83 -19.08
C SER A 12 26.35 -29.94 -19.43
N PRO A 13 25.92 -31.01 -20.13
CA PRO A 13 24.55 -31.18 -20.59
C PRO A 13 23.70 -31.99 -19.60
N HIS A 14 22.38 -31.78 -19.72
CA HIS A 14 21.30 -32.72 -19.40
C HIS A 14 21.12 -33.22 -17.95
N ALA A 15 20.02 -32.76 -17.34
CA ALA A 15 19.07 -33.66 -16.70
C ALA A 15 17.63 -33.13 -16.82
N ARG A 16 16.93 -33.53 -17.89
CA ARG A 16 15.47 -33.44 -17.95
C ARG A 16 14.90 -34.45 -16.94
N ARG A 17 14.33 -33.98 -15.83
CA ARG A 17 13.38 -34.76 -15.03
C ARG A 17 11.97 -34.37 -15.41
N ALA A 18 11.34 -35.25 -16.19
CA ALA A 18 9.90 -35.31 -16.34
C ALA A 18 9.26 -36.07 -15.17
N ARG A 19 7.95 -35.84 -14.99
CA ARG A 19 6.97 -36.50 -14.08
C ARG A 19 6.83 -35.79 -12.73
N ARG A 20 5.64 -35.39 -12.26
CA ARG A 20 4.29 -35.94 -12.46
C ARG A 20 3.22 -34.82 -12.39
N PRO A 21 2.13 -34.89 -13.17
CA PRO A 21 0.93 -34.10 -12.88
C PRO A 21 0.24 -34.69 -11.64
N SER A 22 0.19 -33.92 -10.56
CA SER A 22 -0.60 -34.28 -9.38
C SER A 22 -2.01 -33.76 -9.58
N ALA A 23 -2.93 -34.66 -9.90
CA ALA A 23 -4.36 -34.41 -9.94
C ALA A 23 -4.85 -34.00 -8.55
N ARG A 24 -5.05 -32.70 -8.32
CA ARG A 24 -5.83 -32.22 -7.19
C ARG A 24 -7.25 -31.94 -7.65
N ARG A 25 -8.12 -32.80 -7.12
CA ARG A 25 -9.57 -32.81 -7.23
C ARG A 25 -10.12 -31.42 -6.93
N HIS A 26 -10.78 -30.80 -7.91
CA HIS A 26 -11.67 -29.68 -7.65
C HIS A 26 -12.88 -30.22 -6.90
N VAL A 27 -12.99 -29.81 -5.63
CA VAL A 27 -14.20 -29.93 -4.84
C VAL A 27 -15.23 -29.01 -5.49
N VAL A 28 -16.26 -29.62 -6.07
CA VAL A 28 -17.50 -28.94 -6.47
C VAL A 28 -18.17 -28.49 -5.18
N ALA A 29 -17.93 -27.23 -4.80
CA ALA A 29 -18.70 -26.58 -3.74
C ALA A 29 -19.99 -26.03 -4.36
N VAL A 30 -21.09 -26.55 -3.83
CA VAL A 30 -22.48 -26.31 -4.20
C VAL A 30 -22.80 -24.81 -4.07
N CYS A 31 -23.21 -24.19 -5.19
CA CYS A 31 -23.97 -22.94 -5.18
C CYS A 31 -25.37 -23.22 -4.58
N ALA A 32 -25.50 -23.05 -3.27
CA ALA A 32 -26.80 -22.89 -2.64
C ALA A 32 -27.17 -21.40 -2.73
N ALA A 33 -28.02 -21.08 -3.69
CA ALA A 33 -28.78 -19.84 -3.69
C ALA A 33 -29.72 -19.87 -2.48
N LEU A 34 -29.54 -18.93 -1.54
CA LEU A 34 -30.57 -18.60 -0.55
C LEU A 34 -30.99 -17.17 -0.77
N ALA A 35 -32.21 -17.03 -1.27
CA ALA A 35 -32.89 -15.77 -1.46
C ALA A 35 -33.54 -15.30 -0.15
N LEU A 36 -33.51 -13.98 0.05
CA LEU A 36 -34.52 -13.16 0.72
C LEU A 36 -34.87 -13.48 2.19
N LEU A 37 -34.26 -12.71 3.09
CA LEU A 37 -34.95 -12.17 4.26
C LEU A 37 -34.76 -10.65 4.29
N ALA A 38 -35.84 -9.95 3.90
CA ALA A 38 -36.05 -8.56 4.26
C ALA A 38 -36.33 -8.51 5.77
N GLY A 39 -35.46 -7.86 6.54
CA GLY A 39 -35.58 -7.75 7.99
C GLY A 39 -34.42 -6.97 8.59
N GLY A 40 -34.60 -5.66 8.68
CA GLY A 40 -33.86 -4.67 9.48
C GLY A 40 -32.54 -5.08 10.13
N CYS A 41 -31.43 -4.92 9.41
CA CYS A 41 -30.16 -4.56 10.02
C CYS A 41 -29.97 -3.06 9.81
N THR A 42 -30.48 -2.23 10.72
CA THR A 42 -29.85 -0.92 10.95
C THR A 42 -28.54 -1.20 11.69
N GLU A 43 -27.54 -1.68 10.97
CA GLU A 43 -26.16 -1.45 11.39
C GLU A 43 -25.95 0.04 11.21
N GLN A 44 -26.06 0.75 12.33
CA GLN A 44 -25.68 2.13 12.44
C GLN A 44 -24.16 2.20 12.27
N VAL A 45 -23.69 2.07 11.02
CA VAL A 45 -22.37 2.55 10.62
C VAL A 45 -22.35 4.02 11.00
N GLY A 46 -21.53 4.34 11.99
CA GLY A 46 -21.42 5.67 12.57
C GLY A 46 -21.35 6.68 11.45
N GLY A 47 -22.36 7.57 11.40
CA GLY A 47 -22.45 8.60 10.39
C GLY A 47 -21.12 9.34 10.32
N ALA A 48 -20.45 9.21 9.17
CA ALA A 48 -19.37 10.10 8.80
C ALA A 48 -19.89 11.52 9.00
N GLY A 49 -19.20 12.30 9.85
CA GLY A 49 -19.36 13.74 9.82
C GLY A 49 -19.17 14.16 8.37
N GLY A 50 -20.23 14.67 7.74
CA GLY A 50 -20.33 14.89 6.29
C GLY A 50 -19.49 16.05 5.78
N GLY A 51 -18.32 16.28 6.37
CA GLY A 51 -17.40 17.33 5.95
C GLY A 51 -16.53 16.87 4.78
N THR A 52 -16.07 17.84 4.01
CA THR A 52 -15.15 17.64 2.89
C THR A 52 -13.71 17.80 3.40
N PRO A 53 -12.75 16.97 2.95
CA PRO A 53 -11.35 17.22 3.25
C PRO A 53 -10.91 18.61 2.78
N PRO A 54 -9.83 19.16 3.36
CA PRO A 54 -9.22 20.38 2.84
C PRO A 54 -8.99 20.28 1.32
N GLN A 55 -9.29 21.34 0.57
CA GLN A 55 -9.19 21.35 -0.89
C GLN A 55 -7.80 20.91 -1.41
N ALA A 56 -6.73 21.23 -0.67
CA ALA A 56 -5.38 20.78 -0.98
C ALA A 56 -5.26 19.25 -1.00
N PHE A 57 -5.88 18.56 -0.03
CA PHE A 57 -5.94 17.10 -0.03
C PHE A 57 -6.82 16.56 -1.16
N VAL A 58 -7.95 17.20 -1.46
CA VAL A 58 -8.80 16.80 -2.59
C VAL A 58 -8.02 16.85 -3.92
N SER A 59 -7.21 17.88 -4.12
CA SER A 59 -6.33 17.99 -5.29
C SER A 59 -5.26 16.90 -5.31
N LEU A 60 -4.64 16.57 -4.17
CA LEU A 60 -3.69 15.44 -4.07
C LEU A 60 -4.37 14.11 -4.40
N TYR A 61 -5.54 13.84 -3.82
CA TYR A 61 -6.32 12.63 -4.06
C TYR A 61 -6.67 12.45 -5.54
N GLN A 62 -6.99 13.54 -6.25
CA GLN A 62 -7.31 13.51 -7.68
C GLN A 62 -6.10 13.28 -8.60
N SER A 63 -4.87 13.33 -8.07
CA SER A 63 -3.68 13.01 -8.86
C SER A 63 -3.71 11.56 -9.35
N SER A 64 -3.11 11.30 -10.51
CA SER A 64 -3.04 9.95 -11.08
C SER A 64 -2.36 8.96 -10.13
N THR A 65 -1.30 9.37 -9.44
CA THR A 65 -0.59 8.55 -8.46
C THR A 65 -1.50 8.13 -7.31
N PHE A 66 -2.25 9.07 -6.70
CA PHE A 66 -3.13 8.77 -5.56
C PHE A 66 -4.37 7.98 -5.99
N GLN A 67 -4.85 8.15 -7.22
CA GLN A 67 -5.91 7.31 -7.77
C GLN A 67 -5.49 5.83 -7.91
N MET A 68 -4.20 5.52 -8.08
CA MET A 68 -3.74 4.12 -8.09
C MET A 68 -3.81 3.46 -6.71
N CYS A 69 -3.68 4.23 -5.62
CA CYS A 69 -3.88 3.70 -4.27
C CYS A 69 -5.31 3.17 -4.08
N ARG A 70 -6.30 3.73 -4.78
CA ARG A 70 -7.68 3.24 -4.78
C ARG A 70 -7.80 1.81 -5.32
N ASP A 71 -6.96 1.44 -6.28
CA ASP A 71 -7.01 0.11 -6.91
C ASP A 71 -6.53 -1.01 -5.99
N CYS A 72 -5.93 -0.67 -4.85
CA CYS A 72 -5.52 -1.61 -3.79
C CYS A 72 -6.29 -1.40 -2.48
N HIS A 73 -6.58 -0.16 -2.12
CA HIS A 73 -7.09 0.20 -0.79
C HIS A 73 -8.56 0.65 -0.78
N ALA A 74 -9.30 0.53 -1.88
CA ALA A 74 -10.76 0.63 -1.80
C ALA A 74 -11.38 -0.71 -1.35
N PRO A 75 -12.60 -0.70 -0.77
CA PRO A 75 -13.32 -1.94 -0.48
C PRO A 75 -13.49 -2.78 -1.74
N ASN A 76 -13.07 -4.04 -1.67
CA ASN A 76 -13.07 -4.99 -2.80
C ASN A 76 -12.23 -4.55 -4.01
N ALA A 77 -11.21 -3.71 -3.80
CA ALA A 77 -10.36 -3.28 -4.90
C ALA A 77 -9.67 -4.48 -5.58
N PRO A 78 -9.57 -4.51 -6.91
CA PRO A 78 -8.99 -5.66 -7.63
C PRO A 78 -7.54 -5.97 -7.26
N GLY A 79 -6.78 -4.95 -6.86
CA GLY A 79 -5.40 -5.06 -6.41
C GLY A 79 -5.25 -5.42 -4.93
N ALA A 80 -6.34 -5.51 -4.16
CA ALA A 80 -6.29 -5.91 -2.76
C ALA A 80 -5.87 -7.38 -2.66
N THR A 81 -4.76 -7.63 -1.96
CA THR A 81 -4.25 -8.97 -1.67
C THR A 81 -4.18 -9.23 -0.17
N ALA A 82 -3.99 -10.49 0.22
CA ALA A 82 -3.57 -10.80 1.59
C ALA A 82 -2.30 -10.01 1.93
N GLY A 83 -2.32 -9.30 3.06
CA GLY A 83 -1.20 -8.43 3.47
C GLY A 83 -1.23 -7.00 2.94
N THR A 84 -2.23 -6.64 2.13
CA THR A 84 -2.50 -5.22 1.85
C THR A 84 -2.83 -4.52 3.16
N GLU A 85 -2.30 -3.31 3.34
CA GLU A 85 -2.60 -2.50 4.53
C GLU A 85 -4.12 -2.38 4.70
N ALA A 86 -4.61 -2.77 5.88
CA ALA A 86 -6.01 -3.03 6.14
C ALA A 86 -6.79 -1.83 6.71
N THR A 87 -6.12 -0.78 7.18
CA THR A 87 -6.78 0.42 7.73
C THR A 87 -7.16 1.45 6.69
N GLN A 88 -6.58 1.38 5.49
CA GLN A 88 -6.82 2.35 4.44
C GLN A 88 -8.12 2.10 3.67
N ASP A 89 -8.87 3.19 3.44
CA ASP A 89 -10.04 3.22 2.56
C ASP A 89 -9.94 4.37 1.56
N TRP A 90 -9.54 4.06 0.34
CA TRP A 90 -9.36 5.04 -0.73
C TRP A 90 -10.56 5.22 -1.65
N SER A 91 -11.73 4.68 -1.28
CA SER A 91 -12.95 4.75 -2.08
C SER A 91 -13.41 6.18 -2.37
N THR A 92 -13.14 7.12 -1.45
CA THR A 92 -13.43 8.54 -1.57
C THR A 92 -12.29 9.39 -1.01
N ALA A 93 -12.27 10.68 -1.32
CA ALA A 93 -11.32 11.60 -0.69
C ALA A 93 -11.54 11.69 0.82
N THR A 94 -12.80 11.70 1.29
CA THR A 94 -13.11 11.76 2.73
C THR A 94 -12.62 10.52 3.47
N SER A 95 -12.91 9.33 2.95
CA SER A 95 -12.46 8.07 3.57
C SER A 95 -10.94 7.98 3.58
N ALA A 96 -10.26 8.38 2.50
CA ALA A 96 -8.80 8.35 2.43
C ALA A 96 -8.18 9.32 3.43
N PHE A 97 -8.73 10.54 3.53
CA PHE A 97 -8.26 11.55 4.48
C PHE A 97 -8.38 11.06 5.94
N GLU A 98 -9.53 10.48 6.30
CA GLU A 98 -9.75 9.98 7.65
C GLU A 98 -8.93 8.72 7.93
N SER A 99 -8.81 7.79 6.98
CA SER A 99 -8.01 6.57 7.18
C SER A 99 -6.52 6.86 7.31
N LEU A 100 -6.00 7.89 6.61
CA LEU A 100 -4.60 8.29 6.69
C LEU A 100 -4.20 8.86 8.05
N LYS A 101 -5.16 9.27 8.89
CA LYS A 101 -4.90 9.71 10.28
C LYS A 101 -4.69 8.53 11.24
N GLY A 102 -4.87 7.30 10.76
CA GLY A 102 -4.62 6.08 11.51
C GLY A 102 -3.16 5.61 11.47
N ALA A 103 -2.99 4.34 11.83
CA ALA A 103 -1.72 3.62 11.80
C ALA A 103 -1.83 2.37 10.95
N ALA A 104 -0.74 1.96 10.31
CA ALA A 104 -0.72 0.79 9.45
C ALA A 104 -1.06 -0.50 10.23
N SER A 105 -1.83 -1.40 9.60
CA SER A 105 -2.16 -2.69 10.16
C SER A 105 -2.37 -3.75 9.07
N GLY A 106 -2.38 -5.03 9.46
CA GLY A 106 -2.65 -6.15 8.56
C GLY A 106 -1.50 -6.46 7.59
N LEU A 107 -0.36 -5.79 7.74
CA LEU A 107 0.85 -6.08 6.96
C LEU A 107 1.43 -7.42 7.41
N ILE A 108 1.93 -8.21 6.45
CA ILE A 108 2.47 -9.56 6.67
C ILE A 108 3.88 -9.70 6.11
N GLY A 109 4.62 -10.70 6.62
CA GLY A 109 5.97 -11.01 6.12
C GLY A 109 6.93 -9.87 6.42
N ASN A 110 7.75 -9.47 5.44
CA ASN A 110 8.77 -8.43 5.65
C ASN A 110 8.18 -7.06 6.03
N PHE A 111 6.90 -6.81 5.74
CA PHE A 111 6.22 -5.54 6.04
C PHE A 111 5.62 -5.50 7.45
N GLU A 112 5.57 -6.63 8.17
CA GLU A 112 4.89 -6.73 9.46
C GLU A 112 5.51 -5.81 10.54
N GLY A 113 6.79 -5.48 10.38
CA GLY A 113 7.51 -4.55 11.26
C GLY A 113 6.93 -3.14 11.28
N CYS A 114 6.16 -2.76 10.26
CA CYS A 114 5.48 -1.47 10.16
C CYS A 114 4.05 -1.47 10.74
N ASN A 115 3.53 -2.59 11.22
CA ASN A 115 2.25 -2.60 11.92
C ASN A 115 2.32 -1.69 13.17
N GLY A 116 1.33 -0.82 13.33
CA GLY A 116 1.22 0.18 14.38
C GLY A 116 1.95 1.51 14.09
N VAL A 117 2.71 1.61 13.00
CA VAL A 117 3.35 2.87 12.60
C VAL A 117 2.30 3.86 12.07
N PRO A 118 2.31 5.14 12.51
CA PRO A 118 1.43 6.15 11.94
C PRO A 118 1.64 6.31 10.43
N LEU A 119 0.54 6.36 9.68
CA LEU A 119 0.61 6.53 8.22
C LEU A 119 1.06 7.94 7.84
N VAL A 120 0.59 8.92 8.60
CA VAL A 120 1.05 10.30 8.60
C VAL A 120 1.70 10.59 9.96
N GLY A 121 3.00 10.91 9.91
CA GLY A 121 3.79 11.29 11.08
C GLY A 121 3.67 12.78 11.42
N ALA A 122 4.49 13.24 12.37
CA ALA A 122 4.54 14.66 12.72
C ALA A 122 5.07 15.55 11.58
N THR A 123 5.88 14.96 10.69
CA THR A 123 6.45 15.59 9.50
C THR A 123 6.37 14.62 8.32
N ALA A 124 6.60 15.14 7.12
CA ALA A 124 6.72 14.32 5.92
C ALA A 124 7.79 13.22 6.07
N ASP A 125 8.96 13.53 6.65
CA ASP A 125 10.07 12.58 6.79
C ASP A 125 9.78 11.46 7.79
N THR A 126 8.78 11.64 8.66
CA THR A 126 8.32 10.63 9.64
C THR A 126 6.99 9.99 9.24
N SER A 127 6.48 10.26 8.04
CA SER A 127 5.24 9.71 7.51
C SER A 127 5.48 8.47 6.67
N LEU A 128 4.88 7.33 7.05
CA LEU A 128 5.00 6.08 6.29
C LEU A 128 4.46 6.24 4.84
N LEU A 129 3.41 7.04 4.65
CA LEU A 129 2.88 7.38 3.32
C LEU A 129 3.95 8.04 2.42
N VAL A 130 4.81 8.88 2.97
CA VAL A 130 5.87 9.53 2.19
C VAL A 130 7.01 8.54 1.93
N ALA A 131 7.36 7.70 2.90
CA ALA A 131 8.39 6.67 2.72
C ALA A 131 8.04 5.63 1.64
N VAL A 132 6.77 5.28 1.45
CA VAL A 132 6.40 4.36 0.34
C VAL A 132 6.55 5.04 -1.04
N LEU A 133 6.47 6.38 -1.12
CA LEU A 133 6.50 7.16 -2.36
C LEU A 133 7.86 7.82 -2.67
N ASP A 134 8.72 8.02 -1.68
CA ASP A 134 10.01 8.71 -1.81
C ASP A 134 11.16 7.86 -1.26
N GLU A 135 12.06 7.47 -2.15
CA GLU A 135 13.24 6.66 -1.83
C GLU A 135 14.16 7.32 -0.79
N ASN A 136 14.32 8.64 -0.82
CA ASN A 136 15.22 9.33 0.11
C ASN A 136 14.66 9.30 1.53
N VAL A 137 13.34 9.50 1.66
CA VAL A 137 12.65 9.38 2.95
C VAL A 137 12.68 7.94 3.42
N ARG A 138 12.39 6.98 2.52
CA ARG A 138 12.44 5.54 2.84
C ARG A 138 13.78 5.10 3.37
N ALA A 139 14.87 5.49 2.71
CA ALA A 139 16.23 5.10 3.08
C ALA A 139 16.64 5.56 4.49
N GLN A 140 16.00 6.62 5.00
CA GLN A 140 16.26 7.19 6.31
C GLN A 140 15.12 6.94 7.31
N PHE A 141 14.08 6.22 6.89
CA PHE A 141 12.86 6.10 7.67
C PHE A 141 13.11 5.33 8.97
N SER A 142 12.70 5.93 10.07
CA SER A 142 12.69 5.29 11.38
C SER A 142 11.63 5.93 12.25
N VAL A 143 10.92 5.10 13.02
CA VAL A 143 9.88 5.56 13.95
C VAL A 143 10.15 4.97 15.33
N PRO A 144 10.19 5.80 16.39
CA PRO A 144 10.37 5.32 17.77
C PRO A 144 9.33 4.25 18.13
N GLY A 145 9.77 3.17 18.76
CA GLY A 145 8.90 2.05 19.12
C GLY A 145 8.69 1.00 18.02
N HIS A 146 9.14 1.27 16.78
CA HIS A 146 9.01 0.34 15.64
C HIS A 146 10.36 0.10 14.95
N PRO A 147 11.38 -0.48 15.64
CA PRO A 147 12.71 -0.67 15.07
C PRO A 147 12.75 -1.65 13.88
N ALA A 148 11.69 -2.44 13.70
CA ALA A 148 11.54 -3.36 12.57
C ALA A 148 10.93 -2.70 11.32
N CYS A 149 10.39 -1.47 11.42
CA CYS A 149 9.92 -0.71 10.26
C CYS A 149 11.08 0.10 9.67
N THR A 150 11.96 -0.58 8.94
CA THR A 150 13.11 0.01 8.25
C THR A 150 12.82 0.16 6.75
N ALA A 151 13.76 0.74 5.99
CA ALA A 151 13.67 0.84 4.53
C ALA A 151 13.34 -0.50 3.84
N ASP A 152 13.88 -1.62 4.34
CA ASP A 152 13.64 -2.97 3.79
C ASP A 152 12.24 -3.51 4.11
N ALA A 153 11.60 -2.99 5.15
CA ALA A 153 10.25 -3.34 5.58
C ALA A 153 9.17 -2.43 4.97
N ILE A 154 9.56 -1.48 4.12
CA ILE A 154 8.66 -0.52 3.47
C ILE A 154 8.62 -0.82 1.98
N THR A 155 7.42 -1.04 1.45
CA THR A 155 7.26 -1.25 0.00
C THR A 155 7.66 0.00 -0.76
N ASP A 156 8.46 -0.20 -1.82
CA ASP A 156 8.69 0.84 -2.82
C ASP A 156 7.52 0.91 -3.79
N GLU A 157 6.55 1.78 -3.50
CA GLU A 157 5.37 1.94 -4.35
C GLU A 157 5.70 2.60 -5.68
N THR A 158 6.86 3.25 -5.84
CA THR A 158 7.29 3.79 -7.15
C THR A 158 7.45 2.70 -8.21
N LEU A 159 7.67 1.45 -7.80
CA LEU A 159 7.69 0.28 -8.70
C LEU A 159 6.30 -0.05 -9.27
N ARG A 160 5.23 0.37 -8.59
CA ARG A 160 3.83 0.12 -8.97
C ARG A 160 3.20 1.36 -9.60
N VAL A 161 3.31 2.51 -8.93
CA VAL A 161 2.69 3.77 -9.38
C VAL A 161 3.54 4.52 -10.42
N GLY A 162 4.76 4.03 -10.67
CA GLY A 162 5.75 4.71 -11.49
C GLY A 162 6.41 5.87 -10.75
N THR A 163 7.16 6.68 -11.49
CA THR A 163 7.74 7.91 -10.95
C THR A 163 6.61 8.88 -10.58
N ILE A 164 6.52 9.22 -9.30
CA ILE A 164 5.62 10.27 -8.83
C ILE A 164 6.08 11.62 -9.40
N ASP A 165 5.12 12.44 -9.82
CA ASP A 165 5.40 13.80 -10.25
C ASP A 165 6.04 14.59 -9.07
N PRO A 166 7.20 15.26 -9.25
CA PRO A 166 7.90 15.93 -8.17
C PRO A 166 7.06 17.02 -7.47
N ASP A 167 6.25 17.76 -8.22
CA ASP A 167 5.39 18.82 -7.66
C ASP A 167 4.27 18.21 -6.82
N THR A 168 3.73 17.07 -7.23
CA THR A 168 2.73 16.30 -6.48
C THR A 168 3.31 15.76 -5.17
N LEU A 169 4.51 15.16 -5.21
CA LEU A 169 5.19 14.69 -4.01
C LEU A 169 5.53 15.86 -3.07
N GLN A 170 6.02 16.98 -3.60
CA GLN A 170 6.30 18.16 -2.79
C GLN A 170 5.02 18.72 -2.15
N SER A 171 3.92 18.78 -2.90
CA SER A 171 2.61 19.22 -2.39
C SER A 171 2.11 18.33 -1.24
N LEU A 172 2.32 17.01 -1.31
CA LEU A 172 2.01 16.09 -0.21
C LEU A 172 2.85 16.42 1.03
N LYS A 173 4.16 16.61 0.85
CA LYS A 173 5.07 16.93 1.96
C LYS A 173 4.70 18.26 2.62
N ASP A 174 4.43 19.29 1.83
CA ASP A 174 4.02 20.60 2.31
C ASP A 174 2.68 20.54 3.04
N PHE A 175 1.73 19.75 2.52
CA PHE A 175 0.45 19.53 3.18
C PHE A 175 0.62 18.88 4.56
N ILE A 176 1.45 17.83 4.67
CA ILE A 176 1.74 17.16 5.95
C ILE A 176 2.45 18.12 6.90
N ASN A 177 3.53 18.75 6.46
CA ASN A 177 4.34 19.65 7.29
C ASN A 177 3.57 20.90 7.75
N GLY A 178 2.58 21.35 6.95
CA GLY A 178 1.64 22.40 7.33
C GLY A 178 0.55 21.98 8.31
N GLY A 179 0.55 20.71 8.75
CA GLY A 179 -0.47 20.18 9.66
C GLY A 179 -1.80 19.86 8.97
N GLY A 180 -1.78 19.56 7.67
CA GLY A 180 -2.98 19.35 6.86
C GLY A 180 -3.95 18.29 7.39
N PHE A 181 -3.42 17.25 8.04
CA PHE A 181 -4.21 16.18 8.66
C PHE A 181 -4.69 16.48 10.10
N ASN A 182 -4.25 17.61 10.68
CA ASN A 182 -4.75 18.10 11.97
C ASN A 182 -6.00 18.98 11.80
N MET A 183 -6.35 19.33 10.55
CA MET A 183 -7.56 20.08 10.26
C MET A 183 -8.79 19.17 10.34
N PRO A 184 -9.91 19.65 10.92
CA PRO A 184 -11.17 18.94 10.80
C PRO A 184 -11.64 18.94 9.35
N LEU A 185 -12.51 18.00 9.00
CA LEU A 185 -13.30 18.08 7.77
C LEU A 185 -14.13 19.38 7.76
N GLN A 186 -14.24 20.00 6.59
CA GLN A 186 -14.89 21.31 6.36
C GLN A 186 -16.36 21.19 5.99
#